data_AF-K9RYH2-F1
#
_entry.id   AF-K9RYH2-F1
#
_cell.length_a   1.000
_cell.length_b   1.000
_cell.length_c   1.000
_cell.angle_alpha   90.00
_cell.angle_beta   90.00
_cell.angle_gamma   90.00
#
_symmetry.space_group_name_H-M   'P 1'
#
loop_
_entity.id
_entity.type
_entity.pdbx_description
1 polymer ?
#
loop_
_entity_poly.entity_id
_entity_poly.type
_entity_poly.pdbx_seq_one_letter_code
_entity_poly.pdbx_strand_id
1 'polypeptide(L)'
;MTTATLNPPNTKIPPSTHEFAEVIHRLEAGGSMLPDTPENLMQIIGIYKAYAVPMDFYWRDLLYIAERVFLNPLPAFKYFLPQEYLDLHNHYAGDTADLRIWRGEATAHPELLEFMAKGEMKQNLPKIFHHLWHDRINMEFAEECMRAMLWHRGMGGQFDPYLDTDEYKANADRAIRAYFKGNPIMLGLYKAFPDMFYEQVRQLSYYANLGLFWEIMAPVFFEMSDIYDEGGFKGVPDAMNFLVNGIFAIAGRPIYHHVYIDGECYEIIPKSKGFTWLYEAALPYVEAVFYRTSPFRGTKSYNAQANQVPSDQKDFHYGILYADVFPVGSAGIPPTLLMQDMLHFLPPYLLDYYKQYCRGDDDMLIQLGITFQRSMYNVTSAVIQALRTALLYPLDDQDPDHLMANRQFFEAQMDRFKRPEARLRNIQSQDYR
;
A
#
# COMPACT_ATOMS: atom_id res chain seq x y z
N MET A 1 -26.33 23.31 -6.22
CA MET A 1 -25.24 23.95 -6.99
C MET A 1 -24.73 25.15 -6.22
N THR A 2 -23.73 24.93 -5.38
CA THR A 2 -22.98 25.99 -4.71
C THR A 2 -21.53 25.63 -4.99
N THR A 3 -21.01 26.16 -6.07
CA THR A 3 -19.60 26.11 -6.42
C THR A 3 -18.87 26.80 -5.27
N ALA A 4 -18.20 26.03 -4.42
CA ALA A 4 -17.29 26.59 -3.44
C ALA A 4 -16.17 27.27 -4.23
N THR A 5 -16.26 28.59 -4.34
CA THR A 5 -15.18 29.41 -4.89
C THR A 5 -13.99 29.28 -3.97
N LEU A 6 -13.04 28.45 -4.36
CA LEU A 6 -11.68 28.45 -3.84
C LEU A 6 -11.17 29.91 -3.86
N ASN A 7 -10.52 30.34 -2.79
CA ASN A 7 -9.82 31.63 -2.75
C ASN A 7 -8.96 31.78 -4.01
N PRO A 8 -8.86 32.99 -4.60
CA PRO A 8 -8.16 33.17 -5.86
C PRO A 8 -6.70 32.68 -5.71
N PRO A 9 -6.18 31.96 -6.72
CA PRO A 9 -4.81 31.46 -6.70
C PRO A 9 -3.86 32.64 -6.51
N ASN A 10 -2.83 32.42 -5.69
CA ASN A 10 -1.71 33.32 -5.43
C ASN A 10 -1.32 34.03 -6.75
N THR A 11 -1.58 35.33 -6.85
CA THR A 11 -1.61 36.12 -8.11
C THR A 11 -0.23 36.35 -8.76
N LYS A 12 0.75 35.51 -8.42
CA LYS A 12 2.17 35.72 -8.71
C LYS A 12 2.66 34.98 -9.97
N ILE A 13 1.93 33.96 -10.42
CA ILE A 13 2.20 33.22 -11.66
C ILE A 13 0.91 33.12 -12.48
N PRO A 14 0.98 33.14 -13.83
CA PRO A 14 -0.21 33.06 -14.69
C PRO A 14 -0.96 31.73 -14.47
N PRO A 15 -2.25 31.57 -14.77
CA PRO A 15 -2.93 30.27 -14.62
C PRO A 15 -2.27 29.16 -15.45
N SER A 16 -2.14 27.96 -14.89
CA SER A 16 -1.72 26.77 -15.66
C SER A 16 -2.65 26.54 -16.87
N THR A 17 -2.06 26.24 -18.03
CA THR A 17 -2.77 25.87 -19.26
C THR A 17 -2.93 24.36 -19.41
N HIS A 18 -2.55 23.59 -18.40
CA HIS A 18 -2.63 22.13 -18.40
C HIS A 18 -4.09 21.65 -18.42
N GLU A 19 -4.36 20.48 -19.01
CA GLU A 19 -5.74 19.94 -19.07
C GLU A 19 -6.34 19.63 -17.69
N PHE A 20 -5.48 19.44 -16.70
CA PHE A 20 -5.84 19.25 -15.29
C PHE A 20 -5.56 20.49 -14.43
N ALA A 21 -5.68 21.69 -15.00
CA ALA A 21 -5.38 22.95 -14.32
C ALA A 21 -6.07 23.07 -12.94
N GLU A 22 -7.34 22.68 -12.82
CA GLU A 22 -8.06 22.73 -11.53
C GLU A 22 -7.43 21.82 -10.45
N VAL A 23 -6.93 20.64 -10.86
CA VAL A 23 -6.23 19.73 -9.95
C VAL A 23 -4.90 20.33 -9.52
N ILE A 24 -4.16 20.91 -10.47
CA ILE A 24 -2.87 21.58 -10.20
C ILE A 24 -3.06 22.76 -9.26
N HIS A 25 -4.07 23.59 -9.46
CA HIS A 25 -4.35 24.73 -8.56
C HIS A 25 -4.69 24.26 -7.14
N ARG A 26 -5.39 23.13 -6.99
CA ARG A 26 -5.59 22.52 -5.65
C ARG A 26 -4.28 22.05 -5.02
N LEU A 27 -3.40 21.40 -5.79
CA LEU A 27 -2.09 20.97 -5.29
C LEU A 27 -1.20 22.18 -4.90
N GLU A 28 -1.20 23.24 -5.72
CA GLU A 28 -0.50 24.50 -5.42
C GLU A 28 -1.03 25.19 -4.16
N ALA A 29 -2.31 25.00 -3.85
CA ALA A 29 -2.94 25.48 -2.61
C ALA A 29 -2.69 24.54 -1.40
N GLY A 30 -1.88 23.49 -1.56
CA GLY A 30 -1.58 22.52 -0.49
C GLY A 30 -2.68 21.48 -0.29
N GLY A 31 -3.60 21.35 -1.25
CA GLY A 31 -4.69 20.38 -1.24
C GLY A 31 -4.35 19.08 -1.97
N SER A 32 -5.41 18.30 -2.19
CA SER A 32 -5.39 16.97 -2.79
C SER A 32 -5.81 16.98 -4.26
N MET A 33 -5.51 15.90 -4.98
CA MET A 33 -6.07 15.65 -6.30
C MET A 33 -7.61 15.50 -6.27
N LEU A 34 -8.19 15.19 -5.11
CA LEU A 34 -9.63 15.13 -4.89
C LEU A 34 -10.23 16.51 -4.54
N PRO A 35 -11.50 16.77 -4.91
CA PRO A 35 -12.26 17.88 -4.37
C PRO A 35 -12.39 17.79 -2.84
N ASP A 36 -12.31 18.93 -2.16
CA ASP A 36 -12.51 19.02 -0.72
C ASP A 36 -14.02 19.10 -0.40
N THR A 37 -14.63 17.95 -0.14
CA THR A 37 -16.03 17.85 0.28
C THR A 37 -16.15 16.98 1.54
N PRO A 38 -17.13 17.24 2.41
CA PRO A 38 -17.39 16.37 3.58
C PRO A 38 -17.63 14.92 3.18
N GLU A 39 -18.29 14.70 2.04
CA GLU A 39 -18.54 13.37 1.48
C GLU A 39 -17.25 12.65 1.07
N ASN A 40 -16.32 13.34 0.40
CA ASN A 40 -15.00 12.76 0.10
C ASN A 40 -14.22 12.48 1.38
N LEU A 41 -14.23 13.39 2.36
CA LEU A 41 -13.53 13.17 3.64
C LEU A 41 -14.06 11.92 4.36
N MET A 42 -15.38 11.79 4.52
CA MET A 42 -16.01 10.63 5.14
C MET A 42 -15.66 9.33 4.42
N GLN A 43 -15.74 9.31 3.08
CA GLN A 43 -15.36 8.16 2.27
C GLN A 43 -13.88 7.80 2.46
N ILE A 44 -13.00 8.81 2.45
CA ILE A 44 -11.55 8.62 2.58
C ILE A 44 -11.21 8.00 3.93
N ILE A 45 -11.70 8.58 5.02
CA ILE A 45 -11.39 8.10 6.36
C ILE A 45 -12.05 6.75 6.62
N GLY A 46 -13.30 6.58 6.20
CA GLY A 46 -14.02 5.32 6.41
C GLY A 46 -13.35 4.12 5.77
N ILE A 47 -12.78 4.29 4.57
CA ILE A 47 -12.04 3.20 3.93
C ILE A 47 -10.64 3.03 4.50
N TYR A 48 -9.99 4.08 5.01
CA TYR A 48 -8.73 3.91 5.76
C TYR A 48 -8.95 3.02 6.99
N LYS A 49 -10.04 3.22 7.73
CA LYS A 49 -10.40 2.34 8.85
C LYS A 49 -10.61 0.89 8.39
N ALA A 50 -11.42 0.69 7.35
CA ALA A 50 -11.72 -0.63 6.82
C ALA A 50 -10.48 -1.34 6.25
N TYR A 51 -9.51 -0.59 5.73
CA TYR A 51 -8.27 -1.12 5.19
C TYR A 51 -7.20 -1.38 6.25
N ALA A 52 -7.16 -0.58 7.31
CA ALA A 52 -6.16 -0.71 8.36
C ALA A 52 -6.21 -2.07 9.08
N VAL A 53 -7.42 -2.63 9.26
CA VAL A 53 -7.61 -3.94 9.93
C VAL A 53 -6.99 -5.11 9.14
N PRO A 54 -7.31 -5.35 7.85
CA PRO A 54 -6.62 -6.39 7.09
C PRO A 54 -5.14 -6.04 6.85
N MET A 55 -4.78 -4.76 6.74
CA MET A 55 -3.37 -4.35 6.67
C MET A 55 -2.59 -4.76 7.91
N ASP A 56 -3.19 -4.68 9.10
CA ASP A 56 -2.60 -5.16 10.36
C ASP A 56 -2.30 -6.66 10.32
N PHE A 57 -3.15 -7.46 9.68
CA PHE A 57 -2.84 -8.87 9.40
C PHE A 57 -1.70 -9.00 8.38
N TYR A 58 -1.80 -8.26 7.27
CA TYR A 58 -0.86 -8.39 6.16
C TYR A 58 0.58 -8.12 6.58
N TRP A 59 0.86 -7.05 7.31
CA TRP A 59 2.25 -6.75 7.68
C TRP A 59 2.84 -7.82 8.59
N ARG A 60 2.05 -8.35 9.54
CA ARG A 60 2.47 -9.42 10.45
C ARG A 60 2.78 -10.69 9.68
N ASP A 61 1.91 -11.08 8.75
CA ASP A 61 2.07 -12.32 8.00
C ASP A 61 3.17 -12.21 6.93
N LEU A 62 3.35 -11.05 6.30
CA LEU A 62 4.49 -10.79 5.42
C LEU A 62 5.82 -10.93 6.16
N LEU A 63 5.93 -10.37 7.37
CA LEU A 63 7.12 -10.54 8.22
C LEU A 63 7.28 -12.00 8.65
N TYR A 64 6.22 -12.67 9.10
CA TYR A 64 6.26 -14.08 9.46
C TYR A 64 6.77 -14.96 8.31
N ILE A 65 6.30 -14.72 7.08
CA ILE A 65 6.74 -15.46 5.89
C ILE A 65 8.24 -15.24 5.64
N ALA A 66 8.70 -13.98 5.66
CA ALA A 66 10.11 -13.65 5.45
C ALA A 66 11.01 -14.25 6.54
N GLU A 67 10.59 -14.13 7.80
CA GLU A 67 11.41 -14.36 8.99
C GLU A 67 11.42 -15.82 9.45
N ARG A 68 10.30 -16.55 9.29
CA ARG A 68 10.08 -17.88 9.89
C ARG A 68 9.76 -18.97 8.88
N VAL A 69 8.91 -18.67 7.89
CA VAL A 69 8.59 -19.65 6.83
C VAL A 69 9.81 -19.83 5.93
N PHE A 70 10.43 -18.71 5.52
CA PHE A 70 11.64 -18.66 4.72
C PHE A 70 11.56 -19.61 3.51
N LEU A 71 12.54 -20.50 3.34
CA LEU A 71 12.65 -21.42 2.20
C LEU A 71 11.95 -22.77 2.44
N ASN A 72 10.88 -22.80 3.23
CA ASN A 72 10.09 -24.00 3.41
C ASN A 72 9.61 -24.52 2.03
N PRO A 73 10.00 -25.73 1.59
CA PRO A 73 9.64 -26.23 0.25
C PRO A 73 8.14 -26.46 0.08
N LEU A 74 7.43 -26.68 1.18
CA LEU A 74 5.98 -26.94 1.21
C LEU A 74 5.33 -26.04 2.27
N PRO A 75 5.17 -24.74 2.00
CA PRO A 75 4.69 -23.77 2.96
C PRO A 75 3.15 -23.81 3.08
N ALA A 76 2.58 -25.00 3.31
CA ALA A 76 1.13 -25.25 3.28
C ALA A 76 0.33 -24.41 4.29
N PHE A 77 0.98 -23.97 5.37
CA PHE A 77 0.38 -23.19 6.45
C PHE A 77 0.97 -21.78 6.56
N LYS A 78 1.53 -21.23 5.48
CA LYS A 78 2.21 -19.91 5.53
C LYS A 78 1.34 -18.74 5.99
N TYR A 79 0.01 -18.85 5.90
CA TYR A 79 -0.94 -17.84 6.37
C TYR A 79 -1.49 -18.12 7.77
N PHE A 80 -0.97 -19.14 8.47
CA PHE A 80 -1.39 -19.48 9.83
C PHE A 80 -0.53 -18.70 10.80
N LEU A 81 -0.86 -17.42 10.94
CA LEU A 81 -0.09 -16.53 11.80
C LEU A 81 -0.02 -17.09 13.24
N PRO A 82 1.19 -17.32 13.78
CA PRO A 82 1.35 -17.81 15.14
C PRO A 82 1.00 -16.71 16.15
N GLN A 83 0.68 -17.12 17.39
CA GLN A 83 0.28 -16.16 18.43
C GLN A 83 1.36 -15.12 18.71
N GLU A 84 2.64 -15.49 18.65
CA GLU A 84 3.76 -14.57 18.85
C GLU A 84 3.79 -13.39 17.84
N TYR A 85 3.27 -13.58 16.62
CA TYR A 85 3.18 -12.51 15.60
C TYR A 85 1.89 -11.69 15.74
N LEU A 86 0.83 -12.24 16.34
CA LEU A 86 -0.35 -11.47 16.76
C LEU A 86 -0.05 -10.57 17.96
N ASP A 87 0.75 -11.09 18.89
CA ASP A 87 1.21 -10.37 20.08
C ASP A 87 2.46 -9.52 19.80
N LEU A 88 3.00 -9.55 18.57
CA LEU A 88 4.13 -8.73 18.20
C LEU A 88 3.74 -7.25 18.30
N HIS A 89 4.44 -6.50 19.15
CA HIS A 89 4.21 -5.07 19.30
C HIS A 89 4.62 -4.36 18.00
N ASN A 90 3.69 -3.60 17.43
CA ASN A 90 3.96 -2.69 16.35
C ASN A 90 4.84 -1.54 16.86
N HIS A 91 5.94 -1.22 16.16
CA HIS A 91 6.88 -0.20 16.60
C HIS A 91 6.31 1.24 16.60
N TYR A 92 5.10 1.45 16.09
CA TYR A 92 4.46 2.75 15.89
C TYR A 92 3.09 2.89 16.56
N ALA A 93 2.68 1.91 17.37
CA ALA A 93 1.40 1.91 18.07
C ALA A 93 1.55 1.56 19.57
N GLY A 94 0.66 2.12 20.37
CA GLY A 94 0.61 1.91 21.82
C GLY A 94 1.70 2.64 22.61
N ASP A 95 1.70 2.43 23.92
CA ASP A 95 2.53 3.19 24.86
C ASP A 95 4.03 2.85 24.78
N THR A 96 4.38 1.69 24.22
CA THR A 96 5.76 1.21 24.08
C THR A 96 6.36 1.47 22.70
N ALA A 97 5.69 2.24 21.84
CA ALA A 97 6.15 2.51 20.49
C ALA A 97 7.48 3.29 20.46
N ASP A 98 8.33 2.97 19.49
CA ASP A 98 9.57 3.74 19.22
C ASP A 98 9.24 5.17 18.80
N LEU A 99 8.19 5.31 17.98
CA LEU A 99 7.60 6.56 17.56
C LEU A 99 6.08 6.36 17.52
N ARG A 100 5.39 6.83 18.55
CA ARG A 100 3.94 6.64 18.67
C ARG A 100 3.20 7.46 17.61
N ILE A 101 2.65 6.78 16.60
CA ILE A 101 1.72 7.33 15.63
C ILE A 101 0.30 7.09 16.11
N TRP A 102 -0.05 5.81 16.36
CA TRP A 102 -1.38 5.45 16.81
C TRP A 102 -1.46 5.34 18.33
N ARG A 103 -2.50 5.95 18.90
CA ARG A 103 -2.75 5.95 20.35
C ARG A 103 -3.34 4.64 20.88
N GLY A 104 -3.86 3.77 20.01
CA GLY A 104 -4.50 2.51 20.39
C GLY A 104 -3.53 1.38 20.79
N GLU A 105 -3.91 0.14 20.50
CA GLU A 105 -3.20 -1.05 20.96
C GLU A 105 -1.88 -1.29 20.19
N ALA A 106 -0.87 -1.82 20.86
CA ALA A 106 0.40 -2.19 20.22
C ALA A 106 0.32 -3.54 19.47
N THR A 107 -0.58 -4.43 19.90
CA THR A 107 -0.77 -5.78 19.35
C THR A 107 -1.82 -5.80 18.24
N ALA A 108 -2.14 -6.98 17.71
CA ALA A 108 -3.13 -7.12 16.66
C ALA A 108 -4.48 -6.49 17.03
N HIS A 109 -5.08 -5.75 16.09
CA HIS A 109 -6.29 -4.98 16.33
C HIS A 109 -7.45 -5.89 16.81
N PRO A 110 -8.27 -5.46 17.78
CA PRO A 110 -9.35 -6.30 18.33
C PRO A 110 -10.34 -6.84 17.28
N GLU A 111 -10.74 -6.01 16.31
CA GLU A 111 -11.61 -6.45 15.20
C GLU A 111 -10.96 -7.54 14.34
N LEU A 112 -9.64 -7.48 14.14
CA LEU A 112 -8.91 -8.52 13.40
C LEU A 112 -8.94 -9.83 14.20
N LEU A 113 -8.66 -9.78 15.50
CA LEU A 113 -8.69 -10.95 16.37
C LEU A 113 -10.08 -11.58 16.43
N GLU A 114 -11.13 -10.76 16.51
CA GLU A 114 -12.51 -11.24 16.48
C GLU A 114 -12.84 -11.93 15.15
N PHE A 115 -12.49 -11.31 14.02
CA PHE A 115 -12.71 -11.91 12.71
C PHE A 115 -11.93 -13.20 12.52
N MET A 116 -10.65 -13.26 12.92
CA MET A 116 -9.86 -14.49 12.84
C MET A 116 -10.41 -15.62 13.72
N ALA A 117 -11.08 -15.28 14.82
CA ALA A 117 -11.65 -16.27 15.73
C ALA A 117 -13.02 -16.77 15.27
N LYS A 118 -13.84 -15.92 14.63
CA LYS A 118 -15.26 -16.24 14.36
C LYS A 118 -15.63 -16.27 12.87
N GLY A 119 -14.86 -15.58 12.04
CA GLY A 119 -15.12 -15.33 10.63
C GLY A 119 -16.50 -14.70 10.34
N GLU A 120 -16.87 -14.69 9.07
CA GLU A 120 -18.20 -14.37 8.56
C GLU A 120 -19.27 -15.31 9.13
N MET A 121 -18.90 -16.56 9.42
CA MET A 121 -19.79 -17.57 9.99
C MET A 121 -20.23 -17.25 11.42
N LYS A 122 -19.55 -16.29 12.08
CA LYS A 122 -19.79 -15.87 13.48
C LYS A 122 -19.70 -17.04 14.47
N GLN A 123 -18.86 -18.03 14.17
CA GLN A 123 -18.68 -19.24 14.96
C GLN A 123 -17.20 -19.44 15.27
N ASN A 124 -16.89 -19.74 16.53
CA ASN A 124 -15.52 -20.02 16.93
C ASN A 124 -15.08 -21.40 16.42
N LEU A 125 -14.38 -21.44 15.28
CA LEU A 125 -13.88 -22.66 14.66
C LEU A 125 -12.35 -22.68 14.65
N PRO A 126 -11.72 -23.87 14.64
CA PRO A 126 -10.29 -23.96 14.38
C PRO A 126 -9.91 -23.28 13.05
N LYS A 127 -8.77 -22.55 13.04
CA LYS A 127 -8.25 -21.80 11.88
C LYS A 127 -8.31 -22.59 10.56
N ILE A 128 -8.01 -23.89 10.58
CA ILE A 128 -8.04 -24.72 9.37
C ILE A 128 -9.41 -24.73 8.67
N PHE A 129 -10.51 -24.73 9.42
CA PHE A 129 -11.86 -24.73 8.83
C PHE A 129 -12.20 -23.38 8.22
N HIS A 130 -11.86 -22.28 8.92
CA HIS A 130 -11.96 -20.93 8.36
C HIS A 130 -11.19 -20.82 7.03
N HIS A 131 -9.95 -21.31 6.97
CA HIS A 131 -9.16 -21.28 5.75
C HIS A 131 -9.71 -22.17 4.63
N LEU A 132 -10.16 -23.39 4.94
CA LEU A 132 -10.73 -24.32 3.94
C LEU A 132 -12.05 -23.81 3.36
N TRP A 133 -12.83 -23.05 4.13
CA TRP A 133 -14.09 -22.47 3.71
C TRP A 133 -13.97 -21.05 3.14
N HIS A 134 -12.73 -20.56 2.94
CA HIS A 134 -12.44 -19.19 2.48
C HIS A 134 -12.99 -18.10 3.40
N ASP A 135 -13.21 -18.42 4.67
CA ASP A 135 -13.66 -17.49 5.71
C ASP A 135 -12.44 -16.91 6.45
N ARG A 136 -11.63 -16.12 5.74
CA ARG A 136 -10.33 -15.62 6.21
C ARG A 136 -9.92 -14.35 5.49
N ILE A 137 -8.89 -13.70 6.02
CA ILE A 137 -8.18 -12.62 5.33
C ILE A 137 -7.50 -13.15 4.06
N ASN A 138 -7.70 -12.43 2.95
CA ASN A 138 -7.20 -12.74 1.62
C ASN A 138 -5.75 -12.29 1.41
N MET A 139 -4.84 -12.92 2.17
CA MET A 139 -3.40 -12.65 2.15
C MET A 139 -2.75 -12.71 0.76
N GLU A 140 -3.35 -13.39 -0.20
CA GLU A 140 -2.91 -13.42 -1.59
C GLU A 140 -2.81 -12.03 -2.21
N PHE A 141 -3.67 -11.09 -1.81
CA PHE A 141 -3.58 -9.71 -2.27
C PHE A 141 -2.26 -9.05 -1.84
N ALA A 142 -1.86 -9.25 -0.58
CA ALA A 142 -0.57 -8.78 -0.07
C ALA A 142 0.61 -9.34 -0.86
N GLU A 143 0.56 -10.63 -1.18
CA GLU A 143 1.61 -11.24 -1.99
C GLU A 143 1.62 -10.75 -3.44
N GLU A 144 0.47 -10.43 -4.03
CA GLU A 144 0.41 -9.82 -5.36
C GLU A 144 1.06 -8.42 -5.36
N CYS A 145 0.81 -7.61 -4.32
CA CYS A 145 1.51 -6.33 -4.13
C CYS A 145 3.03 -6.52 -4.01
N MET A 146 3.46 -7.49 -3.20
CA MET A 146 4.88 -7.82 -3.03
C MET A 146 5.50 -8.29 -4.35
N ARG A 147 4.82 -9.18 -5.09
CA ARG A 147 5.26 -9.66 -6.41
C ARG A 147 5.36 -8.51 -7.43
N ALA A 148 4.42 -7.56 -7.37
CA ALA A 148 4.48 -6.37 -8.21
C ALA A 148 5.72 -5.53 -7.89
N MET A 149 6.08 -5.35 -6.62
CA MET A 149 7.30 -4.63 -6.21
C MET A 149 8.57 -5.38 -6.63
N LEU A 150 8.61 -6.69 -6.48
CA LEU A 150 9.74 -7.53 -6.87
C LEU A 150 10.00 -7.48 -8.39
N TRP A 151 8.94 -7.58 -9.19
CA TRP A 151 9.06 -7.72 -10.63
C TRP A 151 9.33 -6.38 -11.33
N HIS A 152 8.80 -5.27 -10.81
CA HIS A 152 9.09 -3.93 -11.34
C HIS A 152 10.41 -3.42 -10.79
N ARG A 153 11.44 -3.37 -11.63
CA ARG A 153 12.78 -2.92 -11.22
C ARG A 153 13.03 -1.45 -11.60
N GLY A 154 14.07 -0.85 -11.03
CA GLY A 154 14.50 0.51 -11.38
C GLY A 154 13.52 1.61 -10.95
N MET A 155 12.85 1.44 -9.81
CA MET A 155 11.89 2.41 -9.25
C MET A 155 12.52 3.41 -8.27
N GLY A 156 13.85 3.54 -8.31
CA GLY A 156 14.63 4.32 -7.33
C GLY A 156 15.12 3.49 -6.14
N GLY A 157 15.67 4.17 -5.14
CA GLY A 157 16.26 3.54 -3.95
C GLY A 157 17.53 2.73 -4.24
N GLN A 158 18.10 2.12 -3.20
CA GLN A 158 19.28 1.24 -3.31
C GLN A 158 18.99 -0.22 -2.93
N PHE A 159 17.76 -0.52 -2.50
CA PHE A 159 17.34 -1.86 -2.10
C PHE A 159 17.44 -2.88 -3.24
N ASP A 160 16.76 -2.64 -4.37
CA ASP A 160 16.76 -3.58 -5.52
C ASP A 160 18.17 -3.85 -6.09
N PRO A 161 19.01 -2.82 -6.38
CA PRO A 161 20.38 -3.06 -6.83
C PRO A 161 21.22 -3.87 -5.84
N TYR A 162 21.00 -3.71 -4.53
CA TYR A 162 21.74 -4.46 -3.51
C TYR A 162 21.44 -5.97 -3.57
N LEU A 163 20.24 -6.38 -3.98
CA LEU A 163 19.86 -7.80 -4.09
C LEU A 163 20.59 -8.56 -5.20
N ASP A 164 21.34 -7.87 -6.07
CA ASP A 164 22.22 -8.47 -7.08
C ASP A 164 23.67 -8.65 -6.60
N THR A 165 24.04 -8.04 -5.46
CA THR A 165 25.44 -8.00 -4.99
C THR A 165 25.94 -9.32 -4.44
N ASP A 166 27.26 -9.53 -4.52
CA ASP A 166 27.91 -10.69 -3.92
C ASP A 166 27.78 -10.70 -2.39
N GLU A 167 27.68 -9.52 -1.77
CA GLU A 167 27.43 -9.39 -0.33
C GLU A 167 26.07 -9.97 0.06
N TYR A 168 25.01 -9.58 -0.66
CA TYR A 168 23.67 -10.13 -0.43
C TYR A 168 23.66 -11.65 -0.62
N LYS A 169 24.29 -12.15 -1.71
CA LYS A 169 24.40 -13.59 -1.97
C LYS A 169 25.17 -14.32 -0.88
N ALA A 170 26.23 -13.73 -0.32
CA ALA A 170 26.98 -14.31 0.79
C ALA A 170 26.13 -14.40 2.07
N ASN A 171 25.34 -13.37 2.38
CA ASN A 171 24.43 -13.40 3.52
C ASN A 171 23.32 -14.44 3.32
N ALA A 172 22.74 -14.50 2.12
CA ALA A 172 21.76 -15.51 1.75
C ALA A 172 22.33 -16.93 1.83
N ASP A 173 23.55 -17.17 1.32
CA ASP A 173 24.22 -18.48 1.39
C ASP A 173 24.35 -18.99 2.83
N ARG A 174 24.75 -18.11 3.77
CA ARG A 174 24.84 -18.45 5.19
C ARG A 174 23.49 -18.91 5.74
N ALA A 175 22.42 -18.16 5.47
CA ALA A 175 21.08 -18.49 5.95
C ALA A 175 20.51 -19.76 5.27
N ILE A 176 20.69 -19.93 3.96
CA ILE A 176 20.25 -21.13 3.22
C ILE A 176 20.90 -22.39 3.80
N ARG A 177 22.22 -22.35 4.03
CA ARG A 177 22.96 -23.48 4.61
C ARG A 177 22.53 -23.78 6.03
N ALA A 178 22.28 -22.75 6.84
CA ALA A 178 21.76 -22.92 8.19
C ALA A 178 20.37 -23.57 8.16
N TYR A 179 19.46 -23.05 7.34
CA TYR A 179 18.08 -23.53 7.23
C TYR A 179 18.00 -24.99 6.78
N PHE A 180 18.79 -25.38 5.77
CA PHE A 180 18.80 -26.75 5.26
C PHE A 180 19.83 -27.67 5.91
N LYS A 181 20.49 -27.27 7.02
CA LYS A 181 21.53 -28.05 7.68
C LYS A 181 21.11 -29.50 7.98
N GLY A 182 19.85 -29.71 8.36
CA GLY A 182 19.26 -31.03 8.63
C GLY A 182 18.66 -31.75 7.41
N ASN A 183 18.67 -31.15 6.22
CA ASN A 183 18.02 -31.65 5.01
C ASN A 183 19.03 -31.79 3.85
N PRO A 184 19.73 -32.94 3.73
CA PRO A 184 20.79 -33.12 2.73
C PRO A 184 20.26 -33.10 1.28
N ILE A 185 18.99 -33.45 1.05
CA ILE A 185 18.35 -33.38 -0.26
C ILE A 185 18.27 -31.93 -0.72
N MET A 186 17.77 -31.04 0.15
CA MET A 186 17.67 -29.61 -0.16
C MET A 186 19.03 -28.93 -0.28
N LEU A 187 20.02 -29.31 0.54
CA LEU A 187 21.41 -28.84 0.36
C LEU A 187 22.01 -29.30 -0.98
N GLY A 188 21.71 -30.53 -1.40
CA GLY A 188 22.11 -31.04 -2.71
C GLY A 188 21.47 -30.24 -3.85
N LEU A 189 20.17 -29.93 -3.73
CA LEU A 189 19.45 -29.12 -4.70
C LEU A 189 20.00 -27.69 -4.76
N TYR A 190 20.29 -27.07 -3.60
CA TYR A 190 20.92 -25.76 -3.52
C TYR A 190 22.30 -25.74 -4.17
N LYS A 191 23.11 -26.77 -3.94
CA LYS A 191 24.42 -26.89 -4.58
C LYS A 191 24.32 -27.01 -6.11
N ALA A 192 23.29 -27.68 -6.62
CA ALA A 192 23.09 -27.87 -8.05
C ALA A 192 22.50 -26.62 -8.73
N PHE A 193 21.59 -25.91 -8.05
CA PHE A 193 20.84 -24.78 -8.60
C PHE A 193 20.81 -23.59 -7.61
N PRO A 194 21.97 -22.97 -7.30
CA PRO A 194 22.04 -21.94 -6.26
C PRO A 194 21.17 -20.72 -6.57
N ASP A 195 21.13 -20.29 -7.84
CA ASP A 195 20.37 -19.12 -8.27
C ASP A 195 18.86 -19.25 -8.02
N MET A 196 18.31 -20.48 -8.09
CA MET A 196 16.91 -20.73 -7.78
C MET A 196 16.57 -20.32 -6.34
N PHE A 197 17.47 -20.62 -5.39
CA PHE A 197 17.26 -20.26 -3.99
C PHE A 197 17.57 -18.79 -3.75
N TYR A 198 18.55 -18.20 -4.44
CA TYR A 198 18.79 -16.76 -4.35
C TYR A 198 17.59 -15.93 -4.82
N GLU A 199 16.91 -16.33 -5.88
CA GLU A 199 15.67 -15.65 -6.31
C GLU A 199 14.51 -15.84 -5.30
N GLN A 200 14.43 -16.99 -4.63
CA GLN A 200 13.46 -17.16 -3.52
C GLN A 200 13.80 -16.28 -2.31
N VAL A 201 15.07 -16.16 -1.94
CA VAL A 201 15.49 -15.24 -0.86
C VAL A 201 15.26 -13.78 -1.25
N ARG A 202 15.46 -13.43 -2.53
CA ARG A 202 15.09 -12.11 -3.06
C ARG A 202 13.60 -11.83 -2.89
N GLN A 203 12.75 -12.79 -3.23
CA GLN A 203 11.32 -12.67 -3.00
C GLN A 203 11.01 -12.44 -1.52
N LEU A 204 11.62 -13.21 -0.61
CA LEU A 204 11.46 -13.06 0.85
C LEU A 204 11.96 -11.70 1.37
N SER A 205 13.01 -11.13 0.78
CA SER A 205 13.43 -9.76 1.05
C SER A 205 12.35 -8.73 0.69
N TYR A 206 11.58 -8.95 -0.37
CA TYR A 206 10.43 -8.10 -0.70
C TYR A 206 9.21 -8.35 0.20
N TYR A 207 9.01 -9.57 0.73
CA TYR A 207 8.04 -9.80 1.81
C TYR A 207 8.40 -8.94 3.03
N ALA A 208 9.66 -8.97 3.48
CA ALA A 208 10.12 -8.13 4.59
C ALA A 208 9.96 -6.64 4.30
N ASN A 209 10.33 -6.19 3.11
CA ASN A 209 10.19 -4.79 2.69
C ASN A 209 8.73 -4.30 2.75
N LEU A 210 7.79 -5.06 2.15
CA LEU A 210 6.37 -4.70 2.17
C LEU A 210 5.75 -4.83 3.57
N GLY A 211 6.19 -5.81 4.36
CA GLY A 211 5.79 -5.95 5.77
C GLY A 211 6.18 -4.71 6.58
N LEU A 212 7.44 -4.29 6.52
CA LEU A 212 7.91 -3.07 7.17
C LEU A 212 7.24 -1.80 6.62
N PHE A 213 6.83 -1.80 5.35
CA PHE A 213 6.03 -0.70 4.80
C PHE A 213 4.66 -0.58 5.49
N TRP A 214 3.92 -1.69 5.57
CA TRP A 214 2.57 -1.72 6.13
C TRP A 214 2.53 -1.70 7.66
N GLU A 215 3.61 -2.10 8.34
CA GLU A 215 3.75 -1.91 9.79
C GLU A 215 3.58 -0.43 10.18
N ILE A 216 3.98 0.51 9.32
CA ILE A 216 3.81 1.95 9.52
C ILE A 216 2.42 2.42 9.06
N MET A 217 1.98 1.98 7.89
CA MET A 217 0.75 2.50 7.28
C MET A 217 -0.52 2.08 8.04
N ALA A 218 -0.54 0.91 8.68
CA ALA A 218 -1.71 0.48 9.47
C ALA A 218 -1.96 1.43 10.66
N PRO A 219 -0.99 1.71 11.56
CA PRO A 219 -1.13 2.74 12.61
C PRO A 219 -1.52 4.12 12.09
N VAL A 220 -0.93 4.57 10.96
CA VAL A 220 -1.30 5.85 10.35
C VAL A 220 -2.79 5.89 10.02
N PHE A 221 -3.32 4.84 9.39
CA PHE A 221 -4.74 4.78 9.03
C PHE A 221 -5.67 4.60 10.23
N PHE A 222 -5.26 3.86 11.26
CA PHE A 222 -6.02 3.79 12.51
C PHE A 222 -6.12 5.14 13.20
N GLU A 223 -5.00 5.85 13.38
CA GLU A 223 -4.99 7.16 14.03
C GLU A 223 -5.81 8.19 13.26
N MET A 224 -5.78 8.16 11.92
CA MET A 224 -6.64 9.03 11.12
C MET A 224 -8.14 8.73 11.33
N SER A 225 -8.52 7.45 11.48
CA SER A 225 -9.91 7.11 11.81
C SER A 225 -10.30 7.68 13.17
N ASP A 226 -9.47 7.46 14.18
CA ASP A 226 -9.75 7.91 15.56
C ASP A 226 -9.89 9.45 15.61
N ILE A 227 -8.97 10.18 14.97
CA ILE A 227 -9.04 11.64 14.88
C ILE A 227 -10.32 12.10 14.20
N TYR A 228 -10.78 11.42 13.14
CA TYR A 228 -12.02 11.78 12.47
C TYR A 228 -13.25 11.53 13.34
N ASP A 229 -13.29 10.40 14.04
CA ASP A 229 -14.37 10.07 14.97
C ASP A 229 -14.40 11.03 16.18
N GLU A 230 -13.24 11.57 16.57
CA GLU A 230 -13.10 12.66 17.56
C GLU A 230 -13.49 14.04 16.99
N GLY A 231 -13.79 14.16 15.70
CA GLY A 231 -14.17 15.41 15.01
C GLY A 231 -12.99 16.30 14.59
N GLY A 232 -11.79 15.73 14.46
CA GLY A 232 -10.52 16.46 14.34
C GLY A 232 -10.14 16.97 12.95
N PHE A 233 -10.66 16.39 11.86
CA PHE A 233 -10.31 16.84 10.50
C PHE A 233 -11.28 17.88 9.95
N LYS A 234 -10.76 19.01 9.49
CA LYS A 234 -11.56 20.10 8.90
C LYS A 234 -11.96 19.86 7.45
N GLY A 235 -11.24 18.99 6.73
CA GLY A 235 -11.40 18.76 5.30
C GLY A 235 -10.35 17.77 4.76
N VAL A 236 -10.45 17.45 3.48
CA VAL A 236 -9.52 16.56 2.78
C VAL A 236 -8.06 17.05 2.85
N PRO A 237 -7.74 18.35 2.69
CA PRO A 237 -6.37 18.85 2.83
C PRO A 237 -5.77 18.59 4.22
N ASP A 238 -6.59 18.67 5.27
CA ASP A 238 -6.15 18.44 6.66
C ASP A 238 -5.77 16.97 6.88
N ALA A 239 -6.63 16.05 6.42
CA ALA A 239 -6.34 14.62 6.42
C ALA A 239 -5.12 14.26 5.55
N MET A 240 -4.95 14.91 4.40
CA MET A 240 -3.75 14.72 3.56
C MET A 240 -2.48 15.24 4.25
N ASN A 241 -2.55 16.38 4.95
CA ASN A 241 -1.42 16.93 5.69
C ASN A 241 -1.00 16.01 6.84
N PHE A 242 -1.94 15.32 7.49
CA PHE A 242 -1.61 14.27 8.45
C PHE A 242 -0.76 13.17 7.82
N LEU A 243 -1.12 12.69 6.62
CA LEU A 243 -0.32 11.72 5.87
C LEU A 243 1.07 12.26 5.51
N VAL A 244 1.18 13.52 5.05
CA VAL A 244 2.47 14.16 4.71
C VAL A 244 3.38 14.21 5.93
N ASN A 245 2.85 14.67 7.07
CA ASN A 245 3.60 14.75 8.33
C ASN A 245 4.02 13.36 8.81
N GLY A 246 3.11 12.39 8.70
CA GLY A 246 3.38 10.98 8.96
C GLY A 246 4.57 10.50 8.14
N ILE A 247 4.53 10.62 6.81
CA ILE A 247 5.60 10.24 5.88
C ILE A 247 6.96 10.81 6.31
N PHE A 248 7.03 12.10 6.63
CA PHE A 248 8.29 12.72 7.04
C PHE A 248 8.80 12.21 8.39
N ALA A 249 7.90 11.92 9.35
CA ALA A 249 8.27 11.43 10.67
C ALA A 249 8.92 10.03 10.62
N ILE A 250 8.50 9.19 9.68
CA ILE A 250 8.99 7.81 9.53
C ILE A 250 9.94 7.60 8.34
N ALA A 251 10.24 8.64 7.57
CA ALA A 251 11.05 8.54 6.36
C ALA A 251 12.38 7.82 6.56
N GLY A 252 13.02 8.02 7.72
CA GLY A 252 14.31 7.43 8.09
C GLY A 252 14.24 6.07 8.80
N ARG A 253 13.06 5.46 8.96
CA ARG A 253 12.93 4.16 9.63
C ARG A 253 13.59 3.06 8.80
N PRO A 254 14.29 2.10 9.42
CA PRO A 254 15.14 1.17 8.68
C PRO A 254 14.33 0.12 7.92
N ILE A 255 14.77 -0.21 6.70
CA ILE A 255 14.32 -1.39 5.95
C ILE A 255 15.42 -2.45 6.03
N TYR A 256 15.04 -3.68 6.40
CA TYR A 256 15.95 -4.78 6.62
C TYR A 256 15.26 -6.12 6.35
N HIS A 257 16.05 -7.20 6.33
CA HIS A 257 15.54 -8.56 6.27
C HIS A 257 16.38 -9.43 7.18
N HIS A 258 15.78 -9.83 8.30
CA HIS A 258 16.34 -10.78 9.24
C HIS A 258 15.57 -12.09 9.10
N VAL A 259 16.25 -13.23 9.15
CA VAL A 259 15.60 -14.55 9.21
C VAL A 259 16.02 -15.26 10.50
N TYR A 260 15.06 -15.90 11.16
CA TYR A 260 15.30 -16.58 12.43
C TYR A 260 15.25 -18.10 12.23
N ILE A 261 16.41 -18.76 12.39
CA ILE A 261 16.60 -20.19 12.14
C ILE A 261 17.11 -20.81 13.43
N ASP A 262 16.38 -21.78 13.99
CA ASP A 262 16.74 -22.47 15.24
C ASP A 262 17.07 -21.52 16.42
N GLY A 263 16.40 -20.36 16.48
CA GLY A 263 16.60 -19.33 17.51
C GLY A 263 17.76 -18.36 17.24
N GLU A 264 18.52 -18.56 16.16
CA GLU A 264 19.57 -17.64 15.72
C GLU A 264 19.05 -16.66 14.65
N CYS A 265 19.46 -15.39 14.74
CA CYS A 265 19.15 -14.38 13.74
C CYS A 265 20.25 -14.33 12.66
N TYR A 266 19.85 -14.46 11.40
CA TYR A 266 20.69 -14.27 10.23
C TYR A 266 20.26 -12.99 9.50
N GLU A 267 21.14 -11.99 9.46
CA GLU A 267 20.88 -10.75 8.75
C GLU A 267 21.13 -10.93 7.23
N ILE A 268 20.07 -11.14 6.46
CA ILE A 268 20.14 -11.16 5.00
C ILE A 268 20.47 -9.76 4.47
N ILE A 269 19.71 -8.79 4.98
CA ILE A 269 19.93 -7.35 4.76
C ILE A 269 20.06 -6.71 6.15
N PRO A 270 21.27 -6.36 6.60
CA PRO A 270 21.47 -5.81 7.93
C PRO A 270 21.02 -4.34 7.98
N LYS A 271 20.54 -3.89 9.15
CA LYS A 271 20.15 -2.49 9.39
C LYS A 271 21.29 -1.50 9.08
N SER A 272 22.54 -1.93 9.23
CA SER A 272 23.75 -1.13 8.92
C SER A 272 23.88 -0.74 7.45
N LYS A 273 23.10 -1.33 6.53
CA LYS A 273 23.02 -0.86 5.13
C LYS A 273 22.44 0.55 5.00
N GLY A 274 21.71 1.02 6.01
CA GLY A 274 21.12 2.35 6.00
C GLY A 274 19.99 2.51 5.00
N PHE A 275 19.33 1.41 4.60
CA PHE A 275 18.09 1.48 3.82
C PHE A 275 16.97 2.05 4.69
N THR A 276 16.19 2.95 4.11
CA THR A 276 15.18 3.75 4.78
C THR A 276 13.80 3.57 4.16
N TRP A 277 12.77 3.75 4.98
CA TRP A 277 11.41 3.49 4.58
C TRP A 277 10.96 4.30 3.37
N LEU A 278 11.32 5.59 3.28
CA LEU A 278 10.86 6.46 2.20
C LEU A 278 11.38 6.00 0.84
N TYR A 279 12.70 5.84 0.70
CA TYR A 279 13.34 5.59 -0.59
C TYR A 279 13.32 4.11 -0.99
N GLU A 280 13.32 3.20 -0.02
CA GLU A 280 13.43 1.76 -0.29
C GLU A 280 12.11 1.01 -0.26
N ALA A 281 11.07 1.57 0.36
CA ALA A 281 9.75 0.93 0.45
C ALA A 281 8.62 1.81 -0.10
N ALA A 282 8.45 3.03 0.41
CA ALA A 282 7.27 3.84 0.11
C ALA A 282 7.20 4.34 -1.34
N LEU A 283 8.26 4.98 -1.85
CA LEU A 283 8.29 5.45 -3.24
C LEU A 283 8.22 4.29 -4.24
N PRO A 284 9.00 3.20 -4.08
CA PRO A 284 8.86 2.01 -4.92
C PRO A 284 7.47 1.36 -4.82
N TYR A 285 6.85 1.32 -3.65
CA TYR A 285 5.50 0.79 -3.46
C TYR A 285 4.45 1.59 -4.24
N VAL A 286 4.48 2.92 -4.15
CA VAL A 286 3.55 3.78 -4.89
C VAL A 286 3.70 3.57 -6.40
N GLU A 287 4.94 3.52 -6.89
CA GLU A 287 5.20 3.27 -8.32
C GLU A 287 4.72 1.87 -8.74
N ALA A 288 5.06 0.83 -7.98
CA ALA A 288 4.75 -0.57 -8.29
C ALA A 288 3.27 -0.91 -8.18
N VAL A 289 2.58 -0.42 -7.14
CA VAL A 289 1.22 -0.85 -6.78
C VAL A 289 0.18 0.17 -7.22
N PHE A 290 0.46 1.47 -7.09
CA PHE A 290 -0.54 2.50 -7.41
C PHE A 290 -0.56 2.88 -8.89
N TYR A 291 0.62 2.97 -9.51
CA TYR A 291 0.75 3.28 -10.93
C TYR A 291 0.75 2.03 -11.80
N ARG A 292 1.69 1.10 -11.57
CA ARG A 292 1.99 0.03 -12.53
C ARG A 292 1.12 -1.20 -12.37
N THR A 293 1.39 -1.99 -11.33
CA THR A 293 0.97 -3.37 -11.04
C THR A 293 0.96 -4.32 -12.25
N SER A 294 0.79 -5.61 -12.02
CA SER A 294 0.69 -6.56 -13.14
C SER A 294 -0.67 -6.40 -13.86
N PRO A 295 -0.73 -6.55 -15.20
CA PRO A 295 -1.99 -6.43 -15.93
C PRO A 295 -3.03 -7.43 -15.42
N PHE A 296 -4.28 -6.99 -15.24
CA PHE A 296 -5.31 -7.91 -14.73
C PHE A 296 -5.66 -8.95 -15.79
N ARG A 297 -5.58 -10.23 -15.42
CA ARG A 297 -5.83 -11.35 -16.33
C ARG A 297 -7.25 -11.38 -16.89
N GLY A 298 -8.22 -10.80 -16.17
CA GLY A 298 -9.60 -10.66 -16.61
C GLY A 298 -9.87 -9.49 -17.56
N THR A 299 -8.95 -8.52 -17.71
CA THR A 299 -9.20 -7.30 -18.50
C THR A 299 -8.24 -7.09 -19.67
N LYS A 300 -7.07 -7.73 -19.67
CA LYS A 300 -6.05 -7.58 -20.72
C LYS A 300 -5.61 -8.93 -21.26
N SER A 301 -5.46 -9.01 -22.58
CA SER A 301 -4.87 -10.17 -23.24
C SER A 301 -3.35 -10.09 -23.19
N TYR A 302 -2.71 -11.15 -22.67
CA TYR A 302 -1.27 -11.33 -22.69
C TYR A 302 -0.76 -11.87 -24.04
N ASN A 303 -1.64 -11.95 -25.06
CA ASN A 303 -1.23 -12.32 -26.40
C ASN A 303 -0.26 -11.27 -26.96
N ALA A 304 0.99 -11.68 -27.17
CA ALA A 304 2.05 -10.82 -27.69
C ALA A 304 1.74 -10.21 -29.06
N GLN A 305 0.85 -10.81 -29.85
CA GLN A 305 0.43 -10.26 -31.15
C GLN A 305 -0.62 -9.14 -31.02
N ALA A 306 -1.39 -9.14 -29.93
CA ALA A 306 -2.48 -8.20 -29.72
C ALA A 306 -2.00 -6.83 -29.20
N ASN A 307 -0.75 -6.75 -28.71
CA ASN A 307 -0.11 -5.53 -28.20
C ASN A 307 -0.98 -4.77 -27.16
N GLN A 308 -1.75 -5.49 -26.34
CA GLN A 308 -2.58 -4.89 -25.28
C GLN A 308 -1.82 -4.63 -23.97
N VAL A 309 -0.72 -5.36 -23.75
CA VAL A 309 0.21 -5.16 -22.64
C VAL A 309 1.47 -4.49 -23.21
N PRO A 310 1.91 -3.33 -22.66
CA PRO A 310 3.14 -2.67 -23.09
C PRO A 310 4.35 -3.60 -23.01
N SER A 311 5.33 -3.39 -23.88
CA SER A 311 6.62 -4.09 -23.82
C SER A 311 7.47 -3.62 -22.63
N ASP A 312 7.36 -2.34 -22.29
CA ASP A 312 8.19 -1.70 -21.28
C ASP A 312 7.41 -1.56 -19.97
N GLN A 313 8.00 -2.03 -18.86
CA GLN A 313 7.37 -1.98 -17.53
C GLN A 313 7.01 -0.56 -17.06
N LYS A 314 7.75 0.47 -17.49
CA LYS A 314 7.47 1.88 -17.14
C LYS A 314 6.12 2.37 -17.68
N ASP A 315 5.59 1.70 -18.70
CA ASP A 315 4.34 2.06 -19.36
C ASP A 315 3.14 1.31 -18.79
N PHE A 316 3.33 0.49 -17.75
CA PHE A 316 2.26 -0.24 -17.09
C PHE A 316 1.36 0.74 -16.34
N HIS A 317 0.06 0.58 -16.52
CA HIS A 317 -0.99 1.49 -16.05
C HIS A 317 -2.19 0.68 -15.57
N TYR A 318 -1.93 -0.27 -14.68
CA TYR A 318 -2.93 -1.22 -14.16
C TYR A 318 -3.13 -1.05 -12.65
N GLY A 319 -2.34 -0.21 -12.00
CA GLY A 319 -2.44 0.06 -10.57
C GLY A 319 -3.76 0.72 -10.21
N ILE A 320 -4.04 0.85 -8.91
CA ILE A 320 -5.35 1.33 -8.43
C ILE A 320 -5.76 2.70 -9.01
N LEU A 321 -4.81 3.56 -9.38
CA LEU A 321 -5.11 4.87 -9.98
C LEU A 321 -5.67 4.77 -11.41
N TYR A 322 -5.42 3.66 -12.10
CA TYR A 322 -5.85 3.37 -13.48
C TYR A 322 -6.88 2.23 -13.55
N ALA A 323 -7.00 1.45 -12.48
CA ALA A 323 -7.86 0.28 -12.43
C ALA A 323 -9.31 0.62 -12.82
N ASP A 324 -9.91 -0.25 -13.62
CA ASP A 324 -11.36 -0.33 -13.73
C ASP A 324 -11.90 -1.13 -12.54
N VAL A 325 -12.72 -0.49 -11.72
CA VAL A 325 -13.23 -1.04 -10.47
C VAL A 325 -14.66 -1.58 -10.60
N PHE A 326 -15.35 -1.33 -11.71
CA PHE A 326 -16.67 -1.92 -11.97
C PHE A 326 -16.68 -3.45 -12.08
N PRO A 327 -15.66 -4.14 -12.63
CA PRO A 327 -15.65 -5.60 -12.67
C PRO A 327 -15.17 -6.24 -11.35
N VAL A 328 -15.01 -5.49 -10.25
CA VAL A 328 -14.74 -6.07 -8.92
C VAL A 328 -15.83 -7.09 -8.58
N GLY A 329 -15.43 -8.24 -8.00
CA GLY A 329 -16.33 -9.38 -7.76
C GLY A 329 -16.39 -10.39 -8.90
N SER A 330 -15.82 -10.07 -10.07
CA SER A 330 -15.74 -11.00 -11.21
C SER A 330 -14.41 -11.77 -11.28
N ALA A 331 -14.36 -12.82 -12.10
CA ALA A 331 -13.20 -13.67 -12.25
C ALA A 331 -12.01 -12.93 -12.91
N GLY A 332 -10.80 -13.15 -12.39
CA GLY A 332 -9.57 -12.59 -12.97
C GLY A 332 -9.28 -11.13 -12.61
N ILE A 333 -9.95 -10.59 -11.59
CA ILE A 333 -9.77 -9.21 -11.08
C ILE A 333 -9.16 -9.25 -9.66
N PRO A 334 -7.83 -9.11 -9.52
CA PRO A 334 -7.13 -9.25 -8.23
C PRO A 334 -7.61 -8.32 -7.10
N PRO A 335 -7.95 -7.03 -7.34
CA PRO A 335 -8.42 -6.13 -6.28
C PRO A 335 -9.65 -6.64 -5.52
N THR A 336 -10.44 -7.55 -6.10
CA THR A 336 -11.59 -8.19 -5.43
C THR A 336 -11.21 -8.80 -4.09
N LEU A 337 -10.02 -9.38 -3.97
CA LEU A 337 -9.53 -9.98 -2.73
C LEU A 337 -9.47 -8.94 -1.60
N LEU A 338 -8.94 -7.75 -1.89
CA LEU A 338 -8.89 -6.66 -0.92
C LEU A 338 -10.28 -6.09 -0.64
N MET A 339 -11.11 -5.92 -1.67
CA MET A 339 -12.46 -5.36 -1.47
C MET A 339 -13.31 -6.26 -0.57
N GLN A 340 -13.17 -7.59 -0.71
CA GLN A 340 -13.81 -8.55 0.20
C GLN A 340 -13.27 -8.41 1.62
N ASP A 341 -11.95 -8.35 1.81
CA ASP A 341 -11.36 -8.18 3.14
C ASP A 341 -11.86 -6.90 3.83
N MET A 342 -11.86 -5.78 3.12
CA MET A 342 -12.32 -4.48 3.66
C MET A 342 -13.82 -4.45 3.95
N LEU A 343 -14.63 -5.23 3.22
CA LEU A 343 -16.08 -5.30 3.42
C LEU A 343 -16.44 -5.69 4.87
N HIS A 344 -15.64 -6.57 5.49
CA HIS A 344 -15.86 -7.06 6.86
C HIS A 344 -15.65 -5.98 7.93
N PHE A 345 -14.90 -4.93 7.61
CA PHE A 345 -14.43 -3.92 8.56
C PHE A 345 -14.92 -2.51 8.22
N LEU A 346 -15.97 -2.41 7.39
CA LEU A 346 -16.58 -1.12 7.07
C LEU A 346 -17.16 -0.46 8.32
N PRO A 347 -16.84 0.82 8.58
CA PRO A 347 -17.48 1.54 9.66
C PRO A 347 -18.98 1.77 9.35
N PRO A 348 -19.85 1.85 10.37
CA PRO A 348 -21.30 1.94 10.17
C PRO A 348 -21.74 3.10 9.27
N TYR A 349 -21.09 4.26 9.38
CA TYR A 349 -21.44 5.43 8.56
C TYR A 349 -21.16 5.22 7.06
N LEU A 350 -20.15 4.43 6.70
CA LEU A 350 -19.83 4.13 5.31
C LEU A 350 -20.75 3.04 4.74
N LEU A 351 -21.13 2.07 5.58
CA LEU A 351 -22.15 1.07 5.26
C LEU A 351 -23.51 1.73 4.99
N ASP A 352 -23.96 2.61 5.89
CA ASP A 352 -25.24 3.33 5.75
C ASP A 352 -25.24 4.27 4.54
N TYR A 353 -24.07 4.82 4.20
CA TYR A 353 -23.88 5.58 2.99
C TYR A 353 -24.07 4.70 1.74
N TYR A 354 -23.39 3.55 1.62
CA TYR A 354 -23.52 2.68 0.44
C TYR A 354 -24.94 2.16 0.22
N LYS A 355 -25.69 1.91 1.29
CA LYS A 355 -27.11 1.52 1.22
C LYS A 355 -28.02 2.53 0.53
N GLN A 356 -27.64 3.81 0.51
CA GLN A 356 -28.45 4.90 -0.05
C GLN A 356 -28.23 5.09 -1.56
N TYR A 357 -27.21 4.45 -2.14
CA TYR A 357 -26.81 4.67 -3.53
C TYR A 357 -26.84 3.38 -4.35
N CYS A 358 -26.86 3.55 -5.68
CA CYS A 358 -26.72 2.49 -6.67
C CYS A 358 -27.62 1.28 -6.38
N ARG A 359 -27.06 0.09 -6.14
CA ARG A 359 -27.80 -1.13 -5.81
C ARG A 359 -27.77 -1.48 -4.32
N GLY A 360 -27.46 -0.52 -3.46
CA GLY A 360 -27.44 -0.69 -2.01
C GLY A 360 -26.47 -1.79 -1.60
N ASP A 361 -26.98 -2.82 -0.92
CA ASP A 361 -26.17 -3.93 -0.42
C ASP A 361 -25.64 -4.85 -1.55
N ASP A 362 -26.24 -4.84 -2.74
CA ASP A 362 -25.91 -5.79 -3.82
C ASP A 362 -24.59 -5.47 -4.55
N ASP A 363 -24.22 -4.19 -4.67
CA ASP A 363 -23.03 -3.73 -5.39
C ASP A 363 -21.97 -3.08 -4.49
N MET A 364 -22.03 -3.36 -3.17
CA MET A 364 -21.13 -2.79 -2.18
C MET A 364 -19.65 -2.93 -2.54
N LEU A 365 -19.21 -4.06 -3.09
CA LEU A 365 -17.80 -4.25 -3.48
C LEU A 365 -17.34 -3.26 -4.55
N ILE A 366 -18.24 -2.86 -5.47
CA ILE A 366 -17.94 -1.88 -6.51
C ILE A 366 -17.87 -0.47 -5.90
N GLN A 367 -18.87 -0.09 -5.10
CA GLN A 367 -18.89 1.19 -4.40
C GLN A 367 -17.65 1.35 -3.49
N LEU A 368 -17.29 0.29 -2.77
CA LEU A 368 -16.10 0.18 -1.94
C LEU A 368 -14.82 0.33 -2.79
N GLY A 369 -14.73 -0.34 -3.94
CA GLY A 369 -13.61 -0.19 -4.87
C GLY A 369 -13.41 1.24 -5.37
N ILE A 370 -14.49 1.97 -5.63
CA ILE A 370 -14.44 3.38 -6.04
C ILE A 370 -13.98 4.27 -4.88
N THR A 371 -14.54 4.07 -3.69
CA THR A 371 -14.09 4.79 -2.49
C THR A 371 -12.61 4.52 -2.21
N PHE A 372 -12.16 3.27 -2.28
CA PHE A 372 -10.75 2.91 -2.13
C PHE A 372 -9.88 3.61 -3.19
N GLN A 373 -10.32 3.63 -4.45
CA GLN A 373 -9.62 4.33 -5.53
C GLN A 373 -9.48 5.83 -5.24
N ARG A 374 -10.55 6.51 -4.79
CA ARG A 374 -10.48 7.92 -4.34
C ARG A 374 -9.43 8.09 -3.24
N SER A 375 -9.47 7.25 -2.22
CA SER A 375 -8.52 7.33 -1.10
C SER A 375 -7.08 7.15 -1.55
N MET A 376 -6.82 6.25 -2.49
CA MET A 376 -5.47 6.08 -3.06
C MET A 376 -5.01 7.30 -3.89
N TYR A 377 -5.93 8.05 -4.52
CA TYR A 377 -5.61 9.38 -5.06
C TYR A 377 -5.22 10.37 -3.94
N ASN A 378 -5.88 10.33 -2.78
CA ASN A 378 -5.49 11.18 -1.65
C ASN A 378 -4.12 10.81 -1.08
N VAL A 379 -3.84 9.51 -0.88
CA VAL A 379 -2.52 9.02 -0.45
C VAL A 379 -1.45 9.43 -1.47
N THR A 380 -1.71 9.26 -2.77
CA THR A 380 -0.78 9.67 -3.82
C THR A 380 -0.55 11.19 -3.82
N SER A 381 -1.59 11.98 -3.52
CA SER A 381 -1.45 13.43 -3.37
C SER A 381 -0.53 13.79 -2.19
N ALA A 382 -0.65 13.09 -1.06
CA ALA A 382 0.26 13.27 0.07
C ALA A 382 1.71 12.95 -0.33
N VAL A 383 1.95 11.89 -1.10
CA VAL A 383 3.29 11.54 -1.60
C VAL A 383 3.84 12.62 -2.55
N ILE A 384 3.02 13.13 -3.47
CA ILE A 384 3.39 14.23 -4.37
C ILE A 384 3.76 15.49 -3.56
N GLN A 385 2.97 15.83 -2.53
CA GLN A 385 3.24 16.97 -1.66
C GLN A 385 4.52 16.79 -0.81
N ALA A 386 4.74 15.59 -0.28
CA ALA A 386 5.94 15.25 0.47
C ALA A 386 7.19 15.35 -0.44
N LEU A 387 7.14 14.79 -1.65
CA LEU A 387 8.24 14.88 -2.62
C LEU A 387 8.54 16.32 -3.02
N ARG A 388 7.51 17.13 -3.30
CA ARG A 388 7.68 18.56 -3.59
C ARG A 388 8.34 19.28 -2.41
N THR A 389 7.89 19.00 -1.20
CA THR A 389 8.48 19.61 0.02
C THR A 389 9.93 19.18 0.24
N ALA A 390 10.29 17.95 -0.11
CA ALA A 390 11.65 17.43 0.05
C ALA A 390 12.64 17.92 -1.02
N LEU A 391 12.17 18.21 -2.23
CA LEU A 391 13.02 18.46 -3.40
C LEU A 391 12.93 19.88 -3.96
N LEU A 392 11.88 20.62 -3.62
CA LEU A 392 11.54 21.91 -4.21
C LEU A 392 11.21 22.93 -3.12
N TYR A 393 10.33 23.89 -3.44
CA TYR A 393 10.11 25.09 -2.64
C TYR A 393 8.81 25.00 -1.83
N PRO A 394 8.70 25.74 -0.71
CA PRO A 394 7.43 25.94 0.00
C PRO A 394 6.33 26.50 -0.92
N LEU A 395 5.06 26.22 -0.61
CA LEU A 395 3.94 26.71 -1.42
C LEU A 395 3.65 28.21 -1.21
N ASP A 396 4.09 28.75 -0.08
CA ASP A 396 3.98 30.16 0.31
C ASP A 396 5.22 30.99 -0.06
N ASP A 397 6.12 30.44 -0.89
CA ASP A 397 7.27 31.16 -1.40
C ASP A 397 6.85 32.44 -2.14
N GLN A 398 7.69 33.46 -2.04
CA GLN A 398 7.42 34.77 -2.62
C GLN A 398 8.00 34.89 -4.04
N ASP A 399 8.98 34.07 -4.40
CA ASP A 399 9.65 34.08 -5.69
C ASP A 399 8.77 33.39 -6.77
N PRO A 400 8.36 34.11 -7.83
CA PRO A 400 7.61 33.51 -8.94
C PRO A 400 8.31 32.33 -9.62
N ASP A 401 9.64 32.33 -9.69
CA ASP A 401 10.40 31.24 -10.32
C ASP A 401 10.34 29.97 -9.46
N HIS A 402 10.38 30.10 -8.13
CA HIS A 402 10.18 28.98 -7.20
C HIS A 402 8.77 28.38 -7.33
N LEU A 403 7.75 29.24 -7.38
CA LEU A 403 6.37 28.79 -7.58
C LEU A 403 6.18 28.14 -8.96
N MET A 404 6.86 28.63 -10.00
CA MET A 404 6.86 28.02 -11.33
C MET A 404 7.55 26.65 -11.35
N ALA A 405 8.64 26.47 -10.60
CA ALA A 405 9.29 25.17 -10.46
C ALA A 405 8.35 24.14 -9.79
N ASN A 406 7.62 24.56 -8.75
CA ASN A 406 6.57 23.73 -8.15
C ASN A 406 5.46 23.38 -9.15
N ARG A 407 5.00 24.34 -9.96
CA ARG A 407 4.02 24.08 -11.01
C ARG A 407 4.51 23.06 -12.03
N GLN A 408 5.73 23.23 -12.55
CA GLN A 408 6.30 22.30 -13.53
C GLN A 408 6.39 20.88 -12.97
N PHE A 409 6.74 20.75 -11.69
CA PHE A 409 6.71 19.47 -11.00
C PHE A 409 5.29 18.87 -10.92
N PHE A 410 4.29 19.66 -10.49
CA PHE A 410 2.91 19.17 -10.43
C PHE A 410 2.36 18.82 -11.82
N GLU A 411 2.63 19.64 -12.84
CA GLU A 411 2.29 19.36 -14.24
C GLU A 411 2.94 18.06 -14.72
N ALA A 412 4.22 17.83 -14.42
CA ALA A 412 4.90 16.58 -14.76
C ALA A 412 4.31 15.35 -14.04
N GLN A 413 3.83 15.50 -12.80
CA GLN A 413 3.08 14.43 -12.13
C GLN A 413 1.71 14.21 -12.78
N MET A 414 1.02 15.28 -13.16
CA MET A 414 -0.28 15.21 -13.81
C MET A 414 -0.21 14.68 -15.26
N ASP A 415 0.93 14.85 -15.93
CA ASP A 415 1.21 14.27 -17.25
C ASP A 415 1.03 12.75 -17.26
N ARG A 416 1.32 12.09 -16.13
CA ARG A 416 1.16 10.65 -15.97
C ARG A 416 -0.31 10.21 -16.12
N PHE A 417 -1.26 11.08 -15.76
CA PHE A 417 -2.71 10.81 -15.83
C PHE A 417 -3.37 11.29 -17.13
N LYS A 418 -2.61 11.77 -18.11
CA LYS A 418 -3.18 12.13 -19.42
C LYS A 418 -3.76 10.94 -20.16
N ARG A 419 -3.25 9.74 -19.87
CA ARG A 419 -3.74 8.48 -20.43
C ARG A 419 -5.26 8.35 -20.24
N PRO A 420 -6.01 7.89 -21.26
CA PRO A 420 -7.46 7.71 -21.14
C PRO A 420 -7.89 6.73 -20.03
N GLU A 421 -7.03 5.78 -19.68
CA GLU A 421 -7.27 4.78 -18.62
C GLU A 421 -7.20 5.39 -17.21
N ALA A 422 -6.56 6.55 -17.04
CA ALA A 422 -6.44 7.19 -15.74
C ALA A 422 -7.80 7.63 -15.18
N ARG A 423 -8.08 7.28 -13.92
CA ARG A 423 -9.35 7.61 -13.27
C ARG A 423 -9.39 9.00 -12.65
N LEU A 424 -8.34 9.82 -12.84
CA LEU A 424 -8.25 11.17 -12.29
C LEU A 424 -9.43 12.03 -12.71
N ARG A 425 -9.95 11.90 -13.95
CA ARG A 425 -11.14 12.61 -14.43
C ARG A 425 -12.42 12.12 -13.75
N ASN A 426 -12.56 10.81 -13.56
CA ASN A 426 -13.75 10.19 -12.97
C ASN A 426 -13.91 10.58 -11.50
N ILE A 427 -12.83 10.49 -10.72
CA ILE A 427 -12.85 10.78 -9.28
C ILE A 427 -13.10 12.25 -8.94
N GLN A 428 -13.13 13.16 -9.92
CA GLN A 428 -13.55 14.55 -9.71
C GLN A 428 -15.06 14.69 -9.50
N SER A 429 -15.87 13.79 -10.06
CA SER A 429 -17.34 13.85 -9.93
C SER A 429 -17.82 12.97 -8.79
N GLN A 430 -18.80 13.42 -8.01
CA GLN A 430 -19.52 12.56 -7.04
C GLN A 430 -20.47 11.56 -7.71
N ASP A 431 -20.73 11.70 -9.01
CA ASP A 431 -21.57 10.77 -9.77
C ASP A 431 -20.80 9.49 -10.18
N TYR A 432 -19.48 9.47 -10.02
CA TYR A 432 -18.69 8.25 -10.20
C TYR A 432 -18.84 7.37 -8.94
N ARG A 433 -19.73 6.37 -9.05
CA ARG A 433 -20.21 5.45 -8.00
C ARG A 433 -20.48 4.07 -8.56
#